data_AF-A0A9D5VCG6-F1
#
_entry.id   AF-A0A9D5VCG6-F1
#
_cell.length_a   1.000
_cell.length_b   1.000
_cell.length_c   1.000
_cell.angle_alpha   90.00
_cell.angle_beta   90.00
_cell.angle_gamma   90.00
#
_symmetry.space_group_name_H-M   'P 1'
#
loop_
_entity.id
_entity.type
_entity.pdbx_description
1 polymer ?
#
loop_
_entity_poly.entity_id
_entity_poly.type
_entity_poly.pdbx_seq_one_letter_code
_entity_poly.pdbx_strand_id
1 'polypeptide(L)'
;MANKPTKTAIRFTREADFPAWYQEVVKEADMAENSGVRGCMVIKPWGYGIWELLQRRLDRRIKETGHQNCYFPLFIPLELIEKEAAHVEGFAKEMAVVTHHRLVAKDGKLVPAGELESPLVVRPTSETMIGESFAKWVRSYRDLPVLINQWANVVRWEMRPRVFLRTSEFLC
;
A
#
# COMPACT_ATOMS: atom_id res chain seq x y z
N MET A 1 6.19 47.44 22.54
CA MET A 1 4.93 46.69 22.35
C MET A 1 5.31 45.27 21.94
N ALA A 2 4.99 44.25 22.73
CA ALA A 2 5.32 42.87 22.40
C ALA A 2 4.48 42.44 21.18
N ASN A 3 5.16 42.02 20.10
CA ASN A 3 4.53 41.55 18.88
C ASN A 3 3.71 40.30 19.21
N LYS A 4 2.37 40.39 19.17
CA LYS A 4 1.52 39.21 19.42
C LYS A 4 1.79 38.19 18.31
N PRO A 5 2.11 36.92 18.64
CA PRO A 5 2.34 35.92 17.62
C PRO A 5 1.09 35.78 16.75
N THR A 6 1.29 35.83 15.43
CA THR A 6 0.21 35.70 14.45
C THR A 6 -0.44 34.32 14.62
N LYS A 7 -1.75 34.29 14.84
CA LYS A 7 -2.48 33.04 15.06
C LYS A 7 -2.64 32.32 13.72
N THR A 8 -1.85 31.28 13.50
CA THR A 8 -1.94 30.40 12.32
C THR A 8 -2.89 29.23 12.57
N ALA A 9 -3.33 28.56 11.49
CA ALA A 9 -4.11 27.32 11.58
C ALA A 9 -3.32 26.19 12.25
N ILE A 10 -2.00 26.18 12.06
CA ILE A 10 -1.05 25.25 12.68
C ILE A 10 -0.60 25.80 14.03
N ARG A 11 -0.67 24.99 15.08
CA ARG A 11 -0.42 25.37 16.48
C ARG A 11 1.00 25.01 16.93
N PHE A 12 1.51 23.88 16.48
CA PHE A 12 2.86 23.42 16.82
C PHE A 12 3.85 23.88 15.76
N THR A 13 5.05 24.28 16.15
CA THR A 13 6.14 24.43 15.18
C THR A 13 6.79 23.08 14.93
N ARG A 14 7.41 22.93 13.76
CA ARG A 14 8.11 21.71 13.37
C ARG A 14 9.20 21.33 14.37
N GLU A 15 9.92 22.32 14.91
CA GLU A 15 11.04 22.16 15.84
C GLU A 15 10.58 21.79 17.25
N ALA A 16 9.42 22.27 17.68
CA ALA A 16 8.90 22.04 19.03
C ALA A 16 8.23 20.66 19.15
N ASP A 17 7.40 20.28 18.18
CA ASP A 17 6.71 18.99 18.16
C ASP A 17 6.44 18.57 16.70
N PHE A 18 7.41 17.87 16.11
CA PHE A 18 7.30 17.38 14.73
C PHE A 18 6.08 16.46 14.51
N PRO A 19 5.80 15.45 15.36
CA PRO A 19 4.61 14.61 15.20
C PRO A 19 3.30 15.39 15.15
N ALA A 20 3.08 16.32 16.09
CA ALA A 20 1.85 17.10 16.14
C ALA A 20 1.75 18.08 14.97
N TRP A 21 2.85 18.78 14.67
CA TRP A 21 2.94 19.67 13.52
C TRP A 21 2.60 18.97 12.20
N TYR A 22 3.16 17.79 11.95
CA TYR A 22 2.94 17.05 10.71
C TYR A 22 1.47 16.64 10.52
N GLN A 23 0.83 16.17 11.60
CA GLN A 23 -0.59 15.80 11.57
C GLN A 23 -1.48 17.02 11.32
N GLU A 24 -1.18 18.16 11.94
CA GLU A 24 -1.91 19.40 11.69
C GLU A 24 -1.72 19.87 10.25
N VAL A 25 -0.50 19.83 9.70
CA VAL A 25 -0.26 20.23 8.31
C VAL A 25 -1.07 19.38 7.33
N VAL A 26 -1.03 18.06 7.46
CA VAL A 26 -1.78 17.15 6.57
C VAL A 26 -3.28 17.40 6.65
N LYS A 27 -3.79 17.63 7.87
CA LYS A 27 -5.21 17.86 8.12
C LYS A 27 -5.67 19.22 7.62
N GLU A 28 -4.99 20.30 8.00
CA GLU A 28 -5.36 21.68 7.66
C GLU A 28 -5.15 21.97 6.16
N ALA A 29 -4.25 21.23 5.49
CA ALA A 29 -4.11 21.26 4.04
C ALA A 29 -5.14 20.38 3.29
N ASP A 30 -6.06 19.73 4.01
CA ASP A 30 -7.10 18.85 3.48
C ASP A 30 -6.56 17.71 2.56
N MET A 31 -5.39 17.16 2.91
CA MET A 31 -4.71 16.16 2.08
C MET A 31 -5.20 14.73 2.33
N ALA A 32 -5.33 14.34 3.59
CA ALA A 32 -5.79 13.02 3.99
C ALA A 32 -6.31 13.02 5.43
N GLU A 33 -7.08 11.98 5.76
CA GLU A 33 -7.58 11.71 7.10
C GLU A 33 -7.44 10.24 7.46
N ASN A 34 -7.39 9.91 8.75
CA ASN A 34 -7.41 8.52 9.18
C ASN A 34 -8.75 7.89 8.83
N SER A 35 -8.74 6.67 8.31
CA SER A 35 -9.98 5.92 8.10
C SER A 35 -10.44 5.22 9.39
N GLY A 36 -11.60 4.56 9.34
CA GLY A 36 -12.06 3.68 10.42
C GLY A 36 -11.20 2.42 10.63
N VAL A 37 -10.22 2.17 9.76
CA VAL A 37 -9.29 1.04 9.84
C VAL A 37 -7.93 1.53 10.29
N ARG A 38 -7.35 0.87 11.31
CA ARG A 38 -6.06 1.23 11.87
C ARG A 38 -4.98 1.25 10.79
N GLY A 39 -4.29 2.38 10.70
CA GLY A 39 -3.17 2.58 9.78
C GLY A 39 -3.56 2.78 8.33
N CYS A 40 -4.85 2.78 7.99
CA CYS A 40 -5.34 3.19 6.70
C CYS A 40 -5.74 4.67 6.72
N MET A 41 -5.70 5.30 5.56
CA MET A 41 -6.06 6.70 5.37
C MET A 41 -7.02 6.85 4.20
N VAL A 42 -7.91 7.83 4.28
CA VAL A 42 -8.63 8.34 3.12
C VAL A 42 -7.78 9.48 2.56
N ILE A 43 -7.23 9.30 1.35
CA ILE A 43 -6.51 10.36 0.65
C ILE A 43 -7.57 11.22 -0.07
N LYS A 44 -7.68 12.48 0.32
CA LYS A 44 -8.65 13.42 -0.24
C LYS A 44 -8.22 13.90 -1.63
N PRO A 45 -9.11 14.52 -2.42
CA PRO A 45 -8.77 14.95 -3.79
C PRO A 45 -7.51 15.81 -3.88
N TRP A 46 -7.27 16.70 -2.91
CA TRP A 46 -6.05 17.51 -2.90
C TRP A 46 -4.78 16.67 -2.72
N GLY A 47 -4.77 15.73 -1.76
CA GLY A 47 -3.66 14.80 -1.57
C GLY A 47 -3.49 13.82 -2.73
N TYR A 48 -4.60 13.33 -3.29
CA TYR A 48 -4.58 12.37 -4.38
C TYR A 48 -4.12 13.02 -5.69
N GLY A 49 -4.44 14.29 -5.93
CA GLY A 49 -3.92 15.04 -7.08
C GLY A 49 -2.39 15.10 -7.12
N ILE A 50 -1.73 15.14 -5.97
CA ILE A 50 -0.26 15.04 -5.89
C ILE A 50 0.22 13.65 -6.36
N TRP A 51 -0.46 12.59 -5.92
CA TRP A 51 -0.17 11.23 -6.37
C TRP A 51 -0.35 11.09 -7.89
N GLU A 52 -1.43 11.62 -8.46
CA GLU A 52 -1.66 11.58 -9.92
C GLU A 52 -0.56 12.27 -10.71
N LEU A 53 -0.06 13.42 -10.21
CA LEU A 53 1.05 14.14 -10.83
C LEU A 53 2.37 13.34 -10.75
N LEU A 54 2.67 12.75 -9.60
CA LEU A 54 3.84 11.90 -9.40
C LEU A 54 3.77 10.68 -10.30
N GLN A 55 2.65 9.95 -10.28
CA GLN A 55 2.40 8.77 -11.10
C GLN A 55 2.58 9.11 -12.57
N ARG A 56 1.91 10.14 -13.09
CA ARG A 56 2.03 10.54 -14.51
C ARG A 56 3.47 10.88 -14.89
N ARG A 57 4.21 11.59 -14.04
CA ARG A 57 5.60 11.99 -14.34
C ARG A 57 6.55 10.79 -14.31
N LEU A 58 6.41 9.91 -13.32
CA LEU A 58 7.23 8.71 -13.18
C LEU A 58 6.90 7.68 -14.26
N ASP A 59 5.62 7.44 -14.53
CA ASP A 59 5.13 6.51 -15.54
C ASP A 59 5.70 6.83 -16.92
N ARG A 60 5.70 8.10 -17.32
CA ARG A 60 6.36 8.52 -18.58
C ARG A 60 7.84 8.15 -18.57
N ARG A 61 8.57 8.46 -17.50
CA ARG A 61 10.03 8.20 -17.40
C ARG A 61 10.34 6.71 -17.40
N ILE A 62 9.49 5.89 -16.78
CA ILE A 62 9.61 4.42 -16.76
C ILE A 62 9.35 3.86 -18.17
N LYS A 63 8.36 4.39 -18.89
CA LYS A 63 8.09 4.00 -20.28
C LYS A 63 9.20 4.42 -21.25
N GLU A 64 9.81 5.58 -21.03
CA GLU A 64 10.98 6.05 -21.80
C GLU A 64 12.18 5.07 -21.71
N THR A 65 12.26 4.24 -20.66
CA THR A 65 13.30 3.20 -20.53
C THR A 65 12.89 1.84 -21.09
N GLY A 66 11.73 1.75 -21.77
CA GLY A 66 11.25 0.52 -22.41
C GLY A 66 10.36 -0.37 -21.55
N HIS A 67 10.01 0.07 -20.33
CA HIS A 67 9.11 -0.69 -19.46
C HIS A 67 7.66 -0.60 -19.95
N GLN A 68 6.91 -1.68 -19.73
CA GLN A 68 5.48 -1.74 -19.98
C GLN A 68 4.71 -1.92 -18.69
N ASN A 69 3.58 -1.25 -18.56
CA ASN A 69 2.72 -1.46 -17.40
C ASN A 69 1.94 -2.77 -17.56
N CYS A 70 1.83 -3.53 -16.49
CA CYS A 70 0.87 -4.61 -16.38
C CYS A 70 0.24 -4.61 -14.98
N TYR A 71 -0.64 -5.58 -14.74
CA TYR A 71 -1.29 -5.74 -13.46
C TYR A 71 -1.18 -7.20 -13.01
N PHE A 72 -0.72 -7.39 -11.78
CA PHE A 72 -0.79 -8.67 -11.10
C PHE A 72 -1.87 -8.64 -10.01
N PRO A 73 -2.60 -9.76 -9.80
CA PRO A 73 -3.65 -9.86 -8.80
C PRO A 73 -3.27 -9.42 -7.38
N LEU A 74 -4.25 -8.91 -6.63
CA LEU A 74 -4.04 -8.53 -5.23
C LEU A 74 -3.84 -9.73 -4.30
N PHE A 75 -4.48 -10.86 -4.60
CA PHE A 75 -4.45 -12.05 -3.76
C PHE A 75 -3.37 -13.03 -4.20
N ILE A 76 -2.53 -13.46 -3.26
CA ILE A 76 -1.44 -14.41 -3.45
C ILE A 76 -1.73 -15.65 -2.60
N PRO A 77 -1.76 -16.87 -3.17
CA PRO A 77 -1.85 -18.10 -2.38
C PRO A 77 -0.80 -18.16 -1.27
N LEU A 78 -1.20 -18.56 -0.06
CA LEU A 78 -0.29 -18.62 1.09
C LEU A 78 0.93 -19.50 0.82
N GLU A 79 0.73 -20.63 0.14
CA GLU A 79 1.80 -21.58 -0.24
C GLU A 79 2.92 -20.94 -1.08
N LEU A 80 2.59 -19.92 -1.89
CA LEU A 80 3.60 -19.19 -2.65
C LEU A 80 4.47 -18.31 -1.74
N ILE A 81 3.84 -17.66 -0.75
CA ILE A 81 4.53 -16.85 0.26
C ILE A 81 5.43 -17.72 1.16
N GLU A 82 5.00 -18.93 1.51
CA GLU A 82 5.81 -19.87 2.28
C GLU A 82 7.09 -20.28 1.55
N LYS A 83 6.99 -20.50 0.23
CA LYS A 83 8.16 -20.77 -0.61
C LYS A 83 9.13 -19.59 -0.60
N GLU A 84 8.66 -18.35 -0.65
CA GLU A 84 9.52 -17.16 -0.57
C GLU A 84 10.20 -17.04 0.81
N ALA A 85 9.43 -17.21 1.88
CA ALA A 85 9.92 -17.10 3.26
C ALA A 85 11.05 -18.11 3.58
N ALA A 86 11.06 -19.27 2.92
CA ALA A 86 12.14 -20.25 3.07
C ALA A 86 13.51 -19.76 2.56
N HIS A 87 13.53 -18.75 1.68
CA HIS A 87 14.74 -18.24 1.03
C HIS A 87 15.17 -16.86 1.52
N VAL A 88 14.34 -16.16 2.30
CA VAL A 88 14.58 -14.78 2.75
C VAL A 88 14.65 -14.69 4.27
N GLU A 89 15.86 -14.45 4.78
CA GLU A 89 16.08 -14.17 6.20
C GLU A 89 15.42 -12.83 6.58
N GLY A 90 14.57 -12.82 7.62
CA GLY A 90 13.86 -11.61 8.06
C GLY A 90 12.56 -11.29 7.33
N PHE A 91 11.96 -12.28 6.65
CA PHE A 91 10.68 -12.12 5.95
C PHE A 91 9.58 -11.49 6.84
N ALA A 92 8.97 -10.39 6.38
CA ALA A 92 7.99 -9.62 7.14
C ALA A 92 6.68 -10.41 7.30
N LYS A 93 6.36 -10.81 8.54
CA LYS A 93 5.15 -11.61 8.84
C LYS A 93 3.86 -10.80 8.99
N GLU A 94 3.95 -9.48 8.86
CA GLU A 94 2.83 -8.55 9.04
C GLU A 94 1.98 -8.48 7.76
N MET A 95 1.19 -9.53 7.51
CA MET A 95 0.39 -9.69 6.30
C MET A 95 -1.10 -9.89 6.63
N ALA A 96 -1.97 -9.30 5.81
CA ALA A 96 -3.40 -9.57 5.88
C ALA A 96 -3.74 -10.86 5.13
N VAL A 97 -4.52 -11.74 5.77
CA VAL A 97 -4.89 -13.06 5.25
C VAL A 97 -6.41 -13.17 5.13
N VAL A 98 -6.88 -13.61 3.98
CA VAL A 98 -8.28 -13.92 3.67
C VAL A 98 -8.47 -15.42 3.82
N THR A 99 -9.34 -15.81 4.74
CA THR A 99 -9.67 -17.22 5.03
C THR A 99 -11.11 -17.59 4.67
N HIS A 100 -11.96 -16.60 4.38
CA HIS A 100 -13.38 -16.79 4.10
C HIS A 100 -13.82 -15.97 2.89
N HIS A 101 -14.76 -16.47 2.10
CA HIS A 101 -15.21 -15.82 0.87
C HIS A 101 -16.68 -15.34 0.92
N ARG A 102 -17.38 -15.53 2.04
CA ARG A 102 -18.79 -15.15 2.20
C ARG A 102 -19.07 -14.57 3.58
N LEU A 103 -20.09 -13.73 3.67
CA LEU A 103 -20.70 -13.29 4.92
C LEU A 103 -22.12 -13.87 5.02
N VAL A 104 -22.52 -14.28 6.23
CA VAL A 104 -23.89 -14.70 6.54
C VAL A 104 -24.42 -13.89 7.71
N ALA A 105 -25.73 -13.63 7.73
CA ALA A 105 -26.38 -12.98 8.85
C ALA A 105 -26.64 -14.01 9.96
N LYS A 106 -26.08 -13.78 11.14
CA LYS A 106 -26.30 -14.55 12.35
C LYS A 106 -26.56 -13.59 13.51
N ASP A 107 -27.71 -13.73 14.18
CA ASP A 107 -28.11 -12.89 15.30
C ASP A 107 -28.06 -11.38 14.99
N GLY A 108 -28.48 -10.99 13.78
CA GLY A 108 -28.47 -9.60 13.31
C GLY A 108 -27.08 -9.04 12.96
N LYS A 109 -26.02 -9.86 12.98
CA LYS A 109 -24.65 -9.48 12.63
C LYS A 109 -24.16 -10.26 11.41
N LEU A 110 -23.32 -9.63 10.59
CA LEU A 110 -22.62 -10.33 9.51
C LEU A 110 -21.41 -11.06 10.09
N VAL A 111 -21.31 -12.36 9.84
CA VAL A 111 -20.16 -13.20 10.25
C VAL A 111 -19.55 -13.90 9.04
N PRO A 112 -18.22 -14.13 9.03
CA PRO A 112 -17.57 -14.91 7.99
C PRO A 112 -18.13 -16.33 7.88
N ALA A 113 -18.26 -16.82 6.64
CA ALA A 113 -18.63 -18.19 6.31
C ALA A 113 -18.01 -18.55 4.93
N GLY A 114 -18.07 -19.84 4.57
CA GLY A 114 -17.40 -20.30 3.35
C GLY A 114 -15.89 -20.18 3.51
N GLU A 115 -15.35 -21.01 4.39
CA GLU A 115 -13.90 -21.13 4.58
C GLU A 115 -13.25 -21.58 3.26
N LEU A 116 -12.13 -20.95 2.93
CA LEU A 116 -11.35 -21.26 1.73
C LEU A 116 -10.54 -22.53 1.98
N GLU A 117 -10.39 -23.37 0.94
CA GLU A 117 -9.54 -24.57 1.01
C GLU A 117 -8.06 -24.21 1.27
N SER A 118 -7.59 -23.12 0.68
CA SER A 118 -6.26 -22.55 0.92
C SER A 118 -6.38 -21.04 1.20
N PRO A 119 -5.77 -20.53 2.29
CA PRO A 119 -5.79 -19.10 2.60
C PRO A 119 -5.11 -18.25 1.52
N LEU A 120 -5.61 -17.04 1.33
CA LEU A 120 -5.03 -16.06 0.40
C LEU A 120 -4.43 -14.91 1.18
N VAL A 121 -3.23 -14.48 0.81
CA VAL A 121 -2.55 -13.32 1.37
C VAL A 121 -2.84 -12.10 0.49
N VAL A 122 -3.20 -10.97 1.09
CA VAL A 122 -3.29 -9.68 0.40
C VAL A 122 -1.87 -9.17 0.14
N ARG A 123 -1.56 -8.80 -1.11
CA ARG A 123 -0.19 -8.50 -1.55
C ARG A 123 0.57 -7.58 -0.55
N PRO A 124 1.65 -8.07 0.07
CA PRO A 124 2.60 -7.23 0.82
C PRO A 124 3.74 -6.73 -0.09
N THR A 125 3.94 -7.46 -1.18
CA THR A 125 4.90 -7.26 -2.26
C THR A 125 4.42 -8.14 -3.43
N SER A 126 5.06 -8.11 -4.61
CA SER A 126 4.59 -8.88 -5.78
C SER A 126 5.62 -9.82 -6.39
N GLU A 127 6.83 -9.86 -5.83
CA GLU A 127 8.00 -10.59 -6.30
C GLU A 127 7.68 -12.05 -6.60
N THR A 128 7.03 -12.76 -5.67
CA THR A 128 6.71 -14.18 -5.85
C THR A 128 5.75 -14.45 -7.02
N MET A 129 4.68 -13.66 -7.12
CA MET A 129 3.68 -13.80 -8.19
C MET A 129 4.23 -13.33 -9.56
N ILE A 130 5.06 -12.30 -9.54
CA ILE A 130 5.80 -11.82 -10.73
C ILE A 130 6.76 -12.90 -11.20
N GLY A 131 7.53 -13.50 -10.29
CA GLY A 131 8.49 -14.56 -10.58
C GLY A 131 7.83 -15.79 -11.19
N GLU A 132 6.68 -16.23 -10.65
CA GLU A 132 5.92 -17.35 -11.22
C GLU A 132 5.41 -17.05 -12.64
N SER A 133 4.99 -15.81 -12.89
CA SER A 133 4.53 -15.37 -14.20
C SER A 133 5.70 -15.28 -15.19
N PHE A 134 6.82 -14.69 -14.78
CA PHE A 134 8.02 -14.54 -15.60
C PHE A 134 8.61 -15.90 -15.99
N ALA A 135 8.59 -16.88 -15.09
CA ALA A 135 9.00 -18.26 -15.40
C ALA A 135 8.18 -18.90 -16.52
N LYS A 136 6.92 -18.46 -16.72
CA LYS A 136 6.06 -18.93 -17.82
C LYS A 136 6.30 -18.14 -19.11
N TRP A 137 6.60 -16.85 -18.99
CA TRP A 137 6.80 -15.91 -20.11
C TRP A 137 8.18 -16.05 -20.76
N VAL A 138 9.24 -16.23 -19.97
CA VAL A 138 10.62 -16.33 -20.43
C VAL A 138 10.96 -17.78 -20.72
N ARG A 139 11.05 -18.15 -22.00
CA ARG A 139 11.40 -19.50 -22.45
C ARG A 139 12.74 -19.55 -23.19
N SER A 140 13.22 -18.40 -23.65
CA SER A 140 14.47 -18.24 -24.36
C SER A 140 15.18 -16.95 -23.95
N TYR A 141 16.49 -16.88 -24.21
CA TYR A 141 17.25 -15.63 -24.06
C TYR A 141 16.67 -14.47 -24.91
N ARG A 142 15.90 -14.80 -25.96
CA ARG A 142 15.24 -13.81 -26.84
C ARG A 142 14.07 -13.10 -26.19
N ASP A 143 13.49 -13.66 -25.13
CA ASP A 143 12.39 -13.04 -24.38
C ASP A 143 12.88 -11.99 -23.38
N LEU A 144 14.21 -11.84 -23.26
CA LEU A 144 14.86 -10.90 -22.35
C LEU A 144 15.36 -9.65 -23.08
N PRO A 145 15.38 -8.48 -22.39
CA PRO A 145 14.95 -8.25 -21.01
C PRO A 145 13.42 -8.13 -20.86
N VAL A 146 12.88 -8.60 -19.72
CA VAL A 146 11.49 -8.33 -19.32
C VAL A 146 11.46 -7.07 -18.49
N LEU A 147 10.85 -6.01 -19.02
CA LEU A 147 10.76 -4.69 -18.39
C LEU A 147 9.31 -4.37 -18.08
N ILE A 148 8.91 -4.60 -16.84
CA ILE A 148 7.51 -4.48 -16.40
C ILE A 148 7.39 -3.57 -15.19
N ASN A 149 6.32 -2.78 -15.18
CA ASN A 149 5.92 -1.92 -14.07
C ASN A 149 4.47 -2.23 -13.66
N GLN A 150 4.14 -2.07 -12.39
CA GLN A 150 2.76 -2.07 -11.92
C GLN A 150 2.53 -0.87 -11.01
N TRP A 151 1.40 -0.20 -11.19
CA TRP A 151 0.87 0.76 -10.21
C TRP A 151 -0.25 0.06 -9.44
N ALA A 152 -0.15 0.00 -8.12
CA ALA A 152 -1.02 -0.83 -7.31
C ALA A 152 -1.16 -0.33 -5.87
N ASN A 153 -2.12 -0.89 -5.14
CA ASN A 153 -2.13 -0.80 -3.68
C ASN A 153 -1.43 -2.02 -3.07
N VAL A 154 -0.78 -1.80 -1.94
CA VAL A 154 -0.05 -2.79 -1.16
C VAL A 154 -0.53 -2.75 0.28
N VAL A 155 -0.61 -3.92 0.92
CA VAL A 155 -1.00 -4.04 2.33
C VAL A 155 0.12 -4.67 3.16
N ARG A 156 0.60 -3.96 4.17
CA ARG A 156 1.53 -4.45 5.19
C ARG A 156 0.98 -4.05 6.55
N TRP A 157 0.79 -4.99 7.47
CA TRP A 157 0.02 -4.72 8.68
C TRP A 157 0.81 -3.91 9.72
N GLU A 158 0.77 -2.58 9.59
CA GLU A 158 1.63 -1.67 10.35
C GLU A 158 1.16 -1.42 11.80
N MET A 159 2.07 -1.63 12.74
CA MET A 159 1.80 -1.43 14.17
C MET A 159 1.90 0.03 14.63
N ARG A 160 2.72 0.87 13.98
CA ARG A 160 2.91 2.28 14.33
C ARG A 160 2.72 3.20 13.11
N PRO A 161 1.47 3.33 12.64
CA PRO A 161 1.20 4.06 11.42
C PRO A 161 1.34 5.57 11.58
N ARG A 162 1.70 6.24 10.48
CA ARG A 162 1.77 7.68 10.28
C ARG A 162 1.28 7.99 8.86
N VAL A 163 0.27 8.84 8.73
CA VAL A 163 -0.36 9.21 7.45
C VAL A 163 0.69 9.59 6.41
N PHE A 164 0.57 9.02 5.20
CA PHE A 164 1.52 9.03 4.08
C PHE A 164 2.90 8.39 4.34
N LEU A 165 3.51 8.56 5.52
CA LEU A 165 4.87 8.13 5.79
C LEU A 165 4.99 6.62 6.03
N ARG A 166 4.00 6.03 6.70
CA ARG A 166 3.98 4.62 7.09
C ARG A 166 2.54 4.18 7.35
N THR A 167 1.88 3.56 6.38
CA THR A 167 0.47 3.14 6.48
C THR A 167 0.32 1.65 6.24
N SER A 168 -0.78 1.09 6.74
CA SER A 168 -1.08 -0.34 6.56
C SER A 168 -1.45 -0.66 5.11
N GLU A 169 -2.09 0.29 4.43
CA GLU A 169 -2.36 0.26 3.00
C GLU A 169 -1.74 1.50 2.36
N PHE A 170 -1.06 1.34 1.23
CA PHE A 170 -0.45 2.44 0.48
C PHE A 170 -0.41 2.16 -1.02
N LEU A 171 -0.25 3.24 -1.79
CA LEU A 171 -0.10 3.19 -3.24
C LEU A 171 1.38 3.08 -3.62
N CYS A 172 1.69 2.23 -4.59
CA CYS A 172 3.00 2.03 -5.17
C CYS A 172 2.94 2.22 -6.69
#